data_AF-A0A397BJT8-F1
#
_entry.id   AF-A0A397BJT8-F1
#
_cell.length_a   1.000
_cell.length_b   1.000
_cell.length_c   1.000
_cell.angle_alpha   90.00
_cell.angle_beta   90.00
_cell.angle_gamma   90.00
#
_symmetry.space_group_name_H-M   'P 1'
#
loop_
_entity.id
_entity.type
_entity.pdbx_description
1 polymer ?
#
loop_
_entity_poly.entity_id
_entity_poly.type
_entity_poly.pdbx_seq_one_letter_code
_entity_poly.pdbx_strand_id
1 'polypeptide(L)'
;FNQTTKFKLVEDAGSKLKVLIPNSPPAVVFVRVTRPKNFDVLPRDGLHDSLPAEVYPVFMFKPQGSTEVTLTPGPGGSKRILKLNLQQLPFVNAIASTVYKIQGETMESLVVADWKARGSKFNKVVNTCQQGYIAISRLTKRDGFSALKPLTNACIQYFQPSNETIAESLRLEKLFALYLSRNENTALFSSWSNQSQVFWR
;
A
#
# COMPACT_ATOMS: atom_id res chain seq x y z
N PHE A 1 6.89 15.69 -30.13
CA PHE A 1 5.82 16.39 -29.39
C PHE A 1 4.79 16.92 -30.37
N ASN A 2 3.50 16.86 -30.06
CA ASN A 2 2.47 17.53 -30.86
C ASN A 2 2.76 19.04 -30.85
N GLN A 3 2.77 19.69 -32.02
CA GLN A 3 3.13 21.11 -32.14
C GLN A 3 2.15 22.05 -31.41
N THR A 4 1.03 21.53 -30.92
CA THR A 4 0.01 22.27 -30.16
C THR A 4 0.18 22.21 -28.63
N THR A 5 1.11 21.40 -28.11
CA THR A 5 1.35 21.31 -26.67
C THR A 5 2.07 22.58 -26.18
N LYS A 6 1.39 23.37 -25.34
CA LYS A 6 1.95 24.55 -24.66
C LYS A 6 2.36 24.17 -23.25
N PHE A 7 3.45 24.74 -22.74
CA PHE A 7 3.92 24.49 -21.37
C PHE A 7 3.76 25.75 -20.51
N LYS A 8 3.29 25.55 -19.29
CA LYS A 8 3.24 26.58 -18.24
C LYS A 8 4.34 26.28 -17.21
N LEU A 9 5.20 27.26 -16.94
CA LEU A 9 6.15 27.18 -15.84
C LEU A 9 5.40 27.38 -14.52
N VAL A 10 5.56 26.43 -13.60
CA VAL A 10 5.02 26.48 -12.24
C VAL A 10 6.18 26.30 -11.28
N GLU A 11 6.23 27.13 -10.25
CA GLU A 11 7.22 27.03 -9.18
C GLU A 11 6.52 26.57 -7.91
N ASP A 12 7.01 25.49 -7.32
CA ASP A 12 6.53 25.02 -6.03
C ASP A 12 7.00 25.97 -4.92
N ALA A 13 6.05 26.50 -4.14
CA ALA A 13 6.33 27.52 -3.13
C ALA A 13 7.21 27.01 -1.97
N GLY A 14 7.19 25.70 -1.69
CA GLY A 14 7.98 25.09 -0.61
C GLY A 14 9.40 24.74 -1.04
N SER A 15 9.55 24.04 -2.16
CA SER A 15 10.84 23.51 -2.64
C SER A 15 11.57 24.42 -3.62
N LYS A 16 10.94 25.52 -4.09
CA LYS A 16 11.40 26.39 -5.19
C LYS A 16 11.68 25.61 -6.49
N LEU A 17 11.12 24.41 -6.61
CA LEU A 17 11.32 23.56 -7.76
C LEU A 17 10.44 24.07 -8.91
N LYS A 18 11.09 24.34 -10.04
CA LYS A 18 10.43 24.83 -11.25
C LYS A 18 10.08 23.66 -12.17
N VAL A 19 8.80 23.52 -12.49
CA VAL A 19 8.26 22.45 -13.33
C VAL A 19 7.54 23.06 -14.53
N LEU A 20 7.81 22.54 -15.72
CA LEU A 20 7.03 22.85 -16.92
C LEU A 20 5.85 21.87 -17.02
N ILE A 21 4.64 22.40 -16.93
CA ILE A 21 3.40 21.61 -16.99
C ILE A 21 2.75 21.78 -18.37
N PRO A 22 2.49 20.70 -19.13
CA PRO A 22 1.81 20.79 -20.41
C PRO A 22 0.33 21.19 -20.23
N ASN A 23 -0.23 21.90 -21.22
CA ASN A 23 -1.64 22.32 -21.26
C ASN A 23 -2.65 21.18 -21.45
N SER A 24 -2.17 19.98 -21.77
CA SER A 24 -2.96 18.76 -21.86
C SER A 24 -2.19 17.60 -21.22
N PRO A 25 -2.86 16.66 -20.52
CA PRO A 25 -2.20 15.48 -19.98
C PRO A 25 -1.46 14.69 -21.07
N PRO A 26 -0.17 14.35 -20.87
CA PRO A 26 0.56 13.56 -21.84
C PRO A 26 0.07 12.09 -21.82
N ALA A 27 0.06 11.44 -22.99
CA ALA A 27 -0.31 10.03 -23.10
C ALA A 27 0.74 9.08 -22.48
N VAL A 28 2.00 9.52 -22.47
CA VAL A 28 3.16 8.82 -21.90
C VAL A 28 4.04 9.84 -21.18
N VAL A 29 4.60 9.44 -20.04
CA VAL A 29 5.60 10.20 -19.29
C VAL A 29 6.84 9.34 -19.16
N PHE A 30 8.00 9.93 -19.45
CA PHE A 30 9.29 9.28 -19.22
C PHE A 30 9.82 9.72 -17.87
N VAL A 31 9.94 8.79 -16.94
CA VAL A 31 10.47 9.05 -15.60
C VAL A 31 11.90 8.59 -15.54
N ARG A 32 12.80 9.52 -15.19
CA ARG A 32 14.19 9.20 -14.89
C ARG A 32 14.32 8.94 -13.39
N VAL A 33 14.79 7.77 -13.02
CA VAL A 33 15.04 7.40 -11.62
C VAL A 33 16.54 7.22 -11.43
N THR A 34 17.20 8.23 -10.88
CA THR A 34 18.61 8.17 -10.52
C THR A 34 18.75 7.29 -9.28
N ARG A 35 19.07 6.01 -9.48
CA ARG A 35 19.24 5.06 -8.36
C ARG A 35 20.69 5.05 -7.85
N PRO A 36 20.91 4.86 -6.53
CA PRO A 36 22.21 4.45 -6.01
C PRO A 36 22.64 3.12 -6.65
N LYS A 37 23.95 2.90 -6.81
CA LYS A 37 24.57 1.81 -7.58
C LYS A 37 24.17 0.36 -7.21
N ASN A 38 23.42 0.15 -6.13
CA ASN A 38 23.15 -1.16 -5.54
C ASN A 38 21.68 -1.62 -5.65
N PHE A 39 20.85 -0.93 -6.43
CA PHE A 39 19.47 -1.36 -6.67
C PHE A 39 19.36 -2.09 -8.00
N ASP A 40 18.64 -3.20 -7.99
CA ASP A 40 18.33 -3.94 -9.21
C ASP A 40 17.65 -3.03 -10.23
N VAL A 41 18.06 -3.20 -11.50
CA VAL A 41 17.43 -2.52 -12.64
C VAL A 41 15.99 -2.99 -12.69
N LEU A 42 15.04 -2.06 -12.86
CA LEU A 42 13.64 -2.48 -13.01
C LEU A 42 13.52 -3.40 -14.23
N PRO A 43 12.63 -4.40 -14.19
CA PRO A 43 12.38 -5.28 -15.33
C PRO A 43 12.11 -4.45 -16.59
N ARG A 44 12.92 -4.68 -17.63
CA ARG A 44 12.70 -4.09 -18.95
C ARG A 44 11.71 -4.98 -19.70
N ASP A 45 10.72 -4.36 -20.31
CA ASP A 45 9.68 -5.02 -21.10
C ASP A 45 10.10 -5.29 -22.56
N GLY A 46 11.38 -5.05 -22.91
CA GLY A 46 11.95 -5.21 -24.25
C GLY A 46 11.46 -4.18 -25.29
N LEU A 47 10.37 -3.48 -25.00
CA LEU A 47 9.77 -2.47 -25.90
C LEU A 47 10.56 -1.15 -25.90
N HIS A 48 11.39 -0.95 -24.88
CA HIS A 48 12.02 0.32 -24.58
C HIS A 48 13.54 0.24 -24.36
N ASP A 49 14.19 -0.78 -24.92
CA ASP A 49 15.62 -1.03 -24.70
C ASP A 49 16.55 0.07 -25.22
N SER A 50 16.07 0.88 -26.17
CA SER A 50 16.77 2.06 -26.71
C SER A 50 16.81 3.25 -25.76
N LEU A 51 16.03 3.25 -24.67
CA LEU A 51 16.10 4.28 -23.63
C LEU A 51 17.27 4.01 -22.68
N PRO A 52 17.83 5.04 -22.04
CA PRO A 52 18.80 4.85 -20.96
C PRO A 52 18.26 3.93 -19.85
N ALA A 53 19.14 3.17 -19.19
CA ALA A 53 18.80 2.23 -18.11
C ALA A 53 18.01 2.85 -16.93
N GLU A 54 18.13 4.16 -16.76
CA GLU A 54 17.48 4.94 -15.72
C GLU A 54 16.17 5.59 -16.15
N VAL A 55 15.74 5.43 -17.40
CA VAL A 55 14.52 6.05 -17.96
C VAL A 55 13.46 5.00 -18.23
N TYR A 56 12.28 5.23 -17.67
CA TYR A 56 11.14 4.32 -17.77
C TYR A 56 9.93 5.04 -18.36
N PRO A 57 9.32 4.50 -19.41
CA PRO A 57 8.05 5.02 -19.92
C PRO A 57 6.91 4.60 -19.02
N VAL A 58 6.00 5.53 -18.81
CA VAL A 58 4.87 5.36 -17.90
C VAL A 58 3.65 5.87 -18.62
N PHE A 59 2.71 4.96 -18.83
CA PHE A 59 1.47 5.28 -19.49
C PHE A 59 0.47 5.82 -18.45
N MET A 60 -0.33 6.78 -18.88
CA MET A 60 -1.40 7.32 -18.03
C MET A 60 -2.33 6.17 -17.64
N PHE A 61 -2.51 5.95 -16.34
CA PHE A 61 -3.47 4.96 -15.88
C PHE A 61 -4.88 5.46 -16.24
N LYS A 62 -5.60 4.69 -17.06
CA LYS A 62 -7.03 4.91 -17.28
C LYS A 62 -7.76 4.12 -16.19
N PRO A 63 -8.34 4.77 -15.16
CA PRO A 63 -9.05 4.04 -14.13
C PRO A 63 -10.22 3.29 -14.76
N GLN A 64 -10.36 2.02 -14.41
CA GLN A 64 -11.58 1.25 -14.65
C GLN A 64 -12.61 1.70 -13.60
N GLY A 65 -13.20 2.89 -13.76
CA GLY A 65 -14.31 3.35 -12.92
C GLY A 65 -14.33 4.83 -12.58
N SER A 66 -15.52 5.32 -12.24
CA SER A 66 -15.75 6.67 -11.68
C SER A 66 -15.67 6.62 -10.15
N THR A 67 -14.95 7.55 -9.53
CA THR A 67 -14.99 7.76 -8.08
C THR A 67 -16.00 8.86 -7.73
N GLU A 68 -16.63 8.77 -6.55
CA GLU A 68 -17.58 9.76 -6.06
C GLU A 68 -16.93 10.60 -4.94
N VAL A 69 -16.90 11.92 -5.13
CA VAL A 69 -16.48 12.86 -4.10
C VAL A 69 -17.70 13.54 -3.52
N THR A 70 -17.91 13.40 -2.21
CA THR A 70 -18.93 14.16 -1.49
C THR A 70 -18.40 15.56 -1.20
N LEU A 71 -19.09 16.58 -1.71
CA LEU A 71 -18.76 17.98 -1.47
C LEU A 71 -19.48 18.48 -0.21
N THR A 72 -18.97 19.57 0.37
CA THR A 72 -19.64 20.28 1.46
C THR A 72 -21.10 20.59 1.06
N PRO A 73 -22.10 20.30 1.91
CA PRO A 73 -23.51 20.60 1.61
C PRO A 73 -23.72 22.05 1.20
N GLY A 74 -24.65 22.29 0.28
CA GLY A 74 -25.01 23.65 -0.13
C GLY A 74 -25.85 24.37 0.92
N PRO A 75 -26.12 25.68 0.74
CA PRO A 75 -27.16 26.38 1.51
C PRO A 75 -28.48 25.62 1.33
N GLY A 76 -29.00 25.00 2.39
CA GLY A 76 -30.15 24.08 2.33
C GLY A 76 -29.84 22.62 2.72
N GLY A 77 -28.58 22.27 3.02
CA GLY A 77 -28.21 20.98 3.62
C GLY A 77 -28.20 19.78 2.68
N SER A 78 -28.55 19.97 1.40
CA SER A 78 -28.54 18.88 0.42
C SER A 78 -27.14 18.33 0.19
N LYS A 79 -27.01 17.00 0.24
CA LYS A 79 -25.77 16.28 -0.06
C LYS A 79 -25.41 16.49 -1.54
N ARG A 80 -24.20 16.94 -1.82
CA ARG A 80 -23.68 17.13 -3.18
C ARG A 80 -22.64 16.07 -3.46
N ILE A 81 -22.84 15.29 -4.53
CA ILE A 81 -21.93 14.22 -4.94
C ILE A 81 -21.45 14.53 -6.35
N LEU A 82 -20.13 14.49 -6.56
CA LEU A 82 -19.49 14.68 -7.85
C LEU A 82 -18.84 13.37 -8.29
N LYS A 83 -19.25 12.84 -9.46
CA LYS A 83 -18.59 11.71 -10.10
C LYS A 83 -17.38 12.20 -10.91
N LEU A 84 -16.22 11.63 -10.64
CA LEU A 84 -14.95 12.01 -11.25
C LEU A 84 -14.23 10.78 -11.80
N ASN A 85 -13.54 10.96 -12.93
CA ASN A 85 -12.60 9.98 -13.47
C ASN A 85 -11.18 10.47 -13.20
N LEU A 86 -10.46 9.78 -12.33
CA LEU A 86 -9.10 10.15 -11.93
C LEU A 86 -8.09 9.78 -13.01
N GLN A 87 -7.58 10.77 -13.75
CA GLN A 87 -6.42 10.56 -14.61
C GLN A 87 -5.15 10.91 -13.83
N GLN A 88 -4.36 9.90 -13.48
CA GLN A 88 -3.10 10.09 -12.76
C GLN A 88 -2.04 9.14 -13.29
N LEU A 89 -0.77 9.54 -13.18
CA LEU A 89 0.32 8.60 -13.31
C LEU A 89 0.26 7.59 -12.16
N PRO A 90 0.55 6.30 -12.40
CA PRO A 90 0.50 5.23 -11.40
C PRO A 90 1.70 5.29 -10.42
N PHE A 91 2.03 6.47 -9.93
CA PHE A 91 3.08 6.67 -8.94
C PHE A 91 2.51 7.18 -7.63
N VAL A 92 3.02 6.60 -6.55
CA VAL A 92 2.83 7.09 -5.19
C VAL A 92 4.19 7.19 -4.54
N ASN A 93 4.42 8.24 -3.76
CA ASN A 93 5.61 8.32 -2.94
C ASN A 93 5.54 7.20 -1.88
N ALA A 94 6.54 6.30 -1.88
CA ALA A 94 6.61 5.14 -1.01
C ALA A 94 7.55 5.34 0.20
N ILE A 95 8.07 6.55 0.43
CA ILE A 95 8.93 6.85 1.60
C ILE A 95 8.18 6.63 2.92
N ALA A 96 6.88 6.91 2.93
CA ALA A 96 6.01 6.64 4.06
C ALA A 96 4.68 6.09 3.57
N SER A 97 4.16 5.09 4.27
CA SER A 97 2.91 4.44 3.92
C SER A 97 2.02 4.27 5.16
N THR A 98 0.71 4.27 4.96
CA THR A 98 -0.23 3.95 6.03
C THR A 98 -0.25 2.45 6.25
N VAL A 99 -0.59 2.00 7.47
CA VAL A 99 -0.65 0.56 7.79
C VAL A 99 -1.58 -0.21 6.85
N TYR A 100 -2.69 0.42 6.43
CA TYR A 100 -3.61 -0.15 5.43
C TYR A 100 -2.91 -0.46 4.10
N LYS A 101 -2.03 0.42 3.63
CA LYS A 101 -1.36 0.28 2.32
C LYS A 101 -0.25 -0.77 2.31
N ILE A 102 0.30 -1.11 3.49
CA ILE A 102 1.31 -2.18 3.60
C ILE A 102 0.67 -3.53 3.94
N GLN A 103 -0.66 -3.62 4.07
CA GLN A 103 -1.31 -4.87 4.39
C GLN A 103 -1.11 -5.91 3.28
N GLY A 104 -0.60 -7.10 3.64
CA GLY A 104 -0.29 -8.16 2.68
C GLY A 104 1.16 -8.15 2.18
N GLU A 105 1.90 -7.07 2.44
CA GLU A 105 3.32 -6.98 2.09
C GLU A 105 4.19 -7.82 3.03
N THR A 106 5.37 -8.20 2.56
CA THR A 106 6.46 -8.73 3.39
C THR A 106 7.62 -7.73 3.33
N MET A 107 8.06 -7.25 4.48
CA MET A 107 9.03 -6.16 4.58
C MET A 107 10.28 -6.60 5.34
N GLU A 108 11.44 -6.16 4.87
CA GLU A 108 12.72 -6.39 5.55
C GLU A 108 12.96 -5.39 6.69
N SER A 109 12.50 -4.14 6.53
CA SER A 109 12.59 -3.11 7.56
C SER A 109 11.35 -2.22 7.61
N LEU A 110 11.03 -1.74 8.81
CA LEU A 110 9.88 -0.88 9.06
C LEU A 110 10.20 0.09 10.20
N VAL A 111 9.92 1.37 9.98
CA VAL A 111 9.97 2.40 11.02
C VAL A 111 8.55 2.87 11.35
N VAL A 112 8.07 2.58 12.54
CA VAL A 112 6.78 3.09 13.03
C VAL A 112 6.96 4.50 13.59
N ALA A 113 6.48 5.49 12.84
CA ALA A 113 6.58 6.89 13.24
C ALA A 113 5.64 7.26 14.40
N ASP A 114 4.39 6.77 14.35
CA ASP A 114 3.42 6.95 15.42
C ASP A 114 2.47 5.75 15.48
N TRP A 115 2.30 5.20 16.68
CA TRP A 115 1.37 4.10 16.93
C TRP A 115 -0.08 4.57 16.88
N LYS A 116 -0.37 5.74 17.47
CA LYS A 116 -1.74 6.20 17.67
C LYS A 116 -1.91 7.59 17.10
N ALA A 117 -1.76 7.68 15.77
CA ALA A 117 -1.92 8.92 15.03
C ALA A 117 -3.32 9.52 15.33
N ARG A 118 -3.31 10.69 15.96
CA ARG A 118 -4.50 11.54 16.09
C ARG A 118 -4.64 12.35 14.81
N GLY A 119 -5.85 12.41 14.27
CA GLY A 119 -6.16 13.34 13.18
C GLY A 119 -6.17 14.79 13.67
N SER A 120 -6.86 15.67 12.94
CA SER A 120 -7.12 17.04 13.41
C SER A 120 -7.75 17.04 14.82
N LYS A 121 -7.77 18.19 15.50
CA LYS A 121 -8.29 18.36 16.89
C LYS A 121 -9.67 17.73 17.16
N PHE A 122 -10.44 17.40 16.12
CA PHE A 122 -11.78 16.79 16.20
C PHE A 122 -11.85 15.32 15.75
N ASN A 123 -10.78 14.77 15.16
CA ASN A 123 -10.80 13.41 14.63
C ASN A 123 -10.33 12.39 15.68
N LYS A 124 -11.22 11.41 15.91
CA LYS A 124 -10.96 10.14 16.59
C LYS A 124 -9.67 9.52 16.04
N VAL A 125 -8.94 8.79 16.89
CA VAL A 125 -7.73 8.04 16.52
C VAL A 125 -7.97 7.32 15.19
N VAL A 126 -7.12 7.61 14.21
CA VAL A 126 -7.32 7.18 12.81
C VAL A 126 -7.02 5.69 12.64
N ASN A 127 -6.15 5.17 13.49
CA ASN A 127 -5.70 3.79 13.43
C ASN A 127 -6.68 2.89 14.16
N THR A 128 -7.13 1.79 13.56
CA THR A 128 -7.99 0.81 14.25
C THR A 128 -7.16 -0.08 15.19
N CYS A 129 -7.80 -0.80 16.11
CA CYS A 129 -7.10 -1.69 17.05
C CYS A 129 -6.29 -2.79 16.33
N GLN A 130 -6.74 -3.25 15.16
CA GLN A 130 -6.05 -4.29 14.39
C GLN A 130 -4.73 -3.81 13.75
N GLN A 131 -4.57 -2.49 13.55
CA GLN A 131 -3.44 -1.96 12.80
C GLN A 131 -2.10 -2.13 13.51
N GLY A 132 -2.07 -2.22 14.85
CA GLY A 132 -0.84 -2.52 15.58
C GLY A 132 -0.25 -3.88 15.16
N TYR A 133 -1.09 -4.91 15.13
CA TYR A 133 -0.69 -6.24 14.66
C TYR A 133 -0.35 -6.25 13.18
N ILE A 134 -1.17 -5.62 12.33
CA ILE A 134 -0.94 -5.59 10.87
C ILE A 134 0.43 -4.97 10.55
N ALA A 135 0.82 -3.89 11.24
CA ALA A 135 2.11 -3.26 11.03
C ALA A 135 3.28 -4.18 11.41
N ILE A 136 3.24 -4.77 12.61
CA ILE A 136 4.34 -5.59 13.12
C ILE A 136 4.48 -6.91 12.33
N SER A 137 3.34 -7.52 11.95
CA SER A 137 3.32 -8.78 11.18
C SER A 137 3.84 -8.67 9.75
N ARG A 138 4.23 -7.48 9.27
CA ARG A 138 4.91 -7.33 7.97
C ARG A 138 6.38 -7.71 8.00
N LEU A 139 7.00 -7.66 9.18
CA LEU A 139 8.42 -7.90 9.32
C LEU A 139 8.74 -9.39 9.42
N THR A 140 9.77 -9.81 8.70
CA THR A 140 10.32 -11.17 8.79
C THR A 140 11.31 -11.33 9.94
N LYS A 141 11.92 -10.23 10.40
CA LYS A 141 12.94 -10.22 11.45
C LYS A 141 12.75 -9.06 12.42
N ARG A 142 13.16 -9.27 13.66
CA ARG A 142 13.03 -8.29 14.74
C ARG A 142 13.99 -7.10 14.61
N ASP A 143 15.19 -7.32 14.09
CA ASP A 143 16.22 -6.30 13.88
C ASP A 143 15.84 -5.28 12.79
N GLY A 144 14.99 -5.68 11.84
CA GLY A 144 14.36 -4.78 10.87
C GLY A 144 13.31 -3.82 11.46
N PHE A 145 12.95 -3.98 12.73
CA PHE A 145 11.96 -3.14 13.39
C PHE A 145 12.58 -1.94 14.08
N SER A 146 12.00 -0.76 13.86
CA SER A 146 12.29 0.43 14.67
C SER A 146 11.02 1.24 14.90
N ALA A 147 10.97 1.98 16.01
CA ALA A 147 9.86 2.87 16.32
C ALA A 147 10.40 4.22 16.80
N LEU A 148 9.89 5.32 16.25
CA LEU A 148 10.27 6.68 16.68
C LEU A 148 9.66 7.03 18.04
N LYS A 149 8.55 6.39 18.40
CA LYS A 149 7.91 6.50 19.70
C LYS A 149 7.81 5.11 20.35
N PRO A 150 8.09 5.00 21.66
CA PRO A 150 7.94 3.74 22.37
C PRO A 150 6.52 3.17 22.26
N LEU A 151 6.42 1.85 22.11
CA LEU A 151 5.15 1.14 22.23
C LEU A 151 4.76 1.07 23.71
N THR A 152 3.87 1.96 24.14
CA THR A 152 3.43 2.05 25.55
C THR A 152 2.38 0.98 25.90
N ASN A 153 2.18 0.70 27.19
CA ASN A 153 1.11 -0.18 27.66
C ASN A 153 -0.29 0.28 27.19
N ALA A 154 -0.53 1.59 27.12
CA ALA A 154 -1.78 2.14 26.60
C ALA A 154 -1.97 1.85 25.10
N CYS A 155 -0.88 1.78 24.33
CA CYS A 155 -0.92 1.33 22.94
C CYS A 155 -1.24 -0.16 22.87
N ILE A 156 -0.59 -0.99 23.69
CA ILE A 156 -0.81 -2.44 23.72
C ILE A 156 -2.27 -2.76 24.05
N GLN A 157 -2.83 -2.13 25.09
CA GLN A 157 -4.25 -2.28 25.45
C GLN A 157 -5.18 -1.84 24.31
N TYR A 158 -4.83 -0.76 23.60
CA TYR A 158 -5.63 -0.29 22.48
C TYR A 158 -5.60 -1.24 21.27
N PHE A 159 -4.46 -1.88 21.00
CA PHE A 159 -4.30 -2.80 19.88
C PHE A 159 -4.69 -4.24 20.20
N GLN A 160 -5.06 -4.52 21.44
CA GLN A 160 -5.53 -5.85 21.82
C GLN A 160 -6.77 -6.22 20.99
N PRO A 161 -6.75 -7.38 20.30
CA PRO A 161 -7.93 -7.89 19.61
C PRO A 161 -9.11 -8.08 20.57
N SER A 162 -10.34 -8.00 20.07
CA SER A 162 -11.51 -8.29 20.90
C SER A 162 -11.52 -9.76 21.34
N ASN A 163 -12.12 -10.04 22.49
CA ASN A 163 -12.27 -11.42 22.99
C ASN A 163 -12.99 -12.32 21.97
N GLU A 164 -13.94 -11.76 21.22
CA GLU A 164 -14.64 -12.46 20.12
C GLU A 164 -13.67 -12.87 19.01
N THR A 165 -12.75 -11.98 18.61
CA THR A 165 -11.74 -12.28 17.59
C THR A 165 -10.80 -13.39 18.06
N ILE A 166 -10.39 -13.34 19.34
CA ILE A 166 -9.53 -14.36 19.95
C ILE A 166 -10.26 -15.71 20.01
N ALA A 167 -11.52 -15.71 20.46
CA ALA A 167 -12.34 -16.92 20.53
C ALA A 167 -12.54 -17.55 19.14
N GLU A 168 -12.78 -16.73 18.12
CA GLU A 168 -12.92 -17.21 16.74
C GLU A 168 -11.61 -17.78 16.19
N SER A 169 -10.46 -17.14 16.46
CA SER A 169 -9.14 -17.68 16.08
C SER A 169 -8.92 -19.08 16.69
N LEU A 170 -9.20 -19.24 17.98
CA LEU A 170 -9.09 -20.54 18.67
C LEU A 170 -10.07 -21.58 18.11
N ARG A 171 -11.28 -21.16 17.73
CA ARG A 171 -12.27 -22.05 17.09
C ARG A 171 -11.77 -22.52 15.72
N LEU A 172 -11.21 -21.62 14.92
CA LEU A 172 -10.65 -21.93 13.60
C LEU A 172 -9.43 -22.84 13.69
N GLU A 173 -8.54 -22.65 14.66
CA GLU A 173 -7.40 -23.55 14.92
C GLU A 173 -7.87 -24.98 15.23
N LYS A 174 -8.89 -25.14 16.09
CA LYS A 174 -9.47 -26.45 16.39
C LYS A 174 -10.11 -27.08 15.15
N LEU A 175 -10.84 -26.30 14.37
CA LEU A 175 -11.47 -26.77 13.14
C LEU A 175 -10.42 -27.21 12.11
N PHE A 176 -9.33 -26.45 11.99
CA PHE A 176 -8.21 -26.78 11.10
C PHE A 176 -7.52 -28.09 11.52
N ALA A 177 -7.27 -28.29 12.81
CA ALA A 177 -6.72 -29.56 13.32
C ALA A 177 -7.65 -30.76 13.07
N LEU A 178 -8.96 -30.58 13.23
CA LEU A 178 -9.95 -31.61 12.90
C LEU A 178 -9.98 -31.92 11.39
N TYR A 179 -9.88 -30.89 10.55
CA TYR A 179 -9.81 -31.06 9.10
C TYR A 179 -8.57 -31.83 8.67
N LEU A 180 -7.39 -31.48 9.22
CA LEU A 180 -6.14 -32.19 8.95
C LEU A 180 -6.20 -33.64 9.41
N SER A 181 -6.65 -33.91 10.64
CA SER A 181 -6.73 -35.30 11.14
C SER A 181 -7.75 -36.15 10.37
N ARG A 182 -8.84 -35.58 9.88
CA ARG A 182 -9.79 -36.29 8.99
C ARG A 182 -9.17 -36.60 7.63
N ASN A 183 -8.31 -35.72 7.12
CA ASN A 183 -7.67 -35.88 5.82
C ASN A 183 -6.40 -36.75 5.85
N GLU A 184 -5.69 -36.80 6.97
CA GLU A 184 -4.63 -37.79 7.21
C GLU A 184 -5.21 -39.21 7.29
N ASN A 185 -6.42 -39.36 7.85
CA ASN A 185 -7.13 -40.64 7.87
C ASN A 185 -7.71 -41.05 6.49
N THR A 186 -7.82 -40.14 5.52
CA THR A 186 -8.16 -40.47 4.12
C THR A 186 -6.95 -40.64 3.22
N ALA A 187 -5.71 -40.46 3.72
CA ALA A 187 -4.47 -40.68 2.95
C ALA A 187 -4.15 -42.15 2.64
N LEU A 188 -5.09 -43.09 2.84
CA LEU A 188 -5.06 -44.43 2.24
C LEU A 188 -5.64 -44.49 0.82
N PHE A 189 -6.18 -43.40 0.28
CA PHE A 189 -6.64 -43.32 -1.10
C PHE A 189 -6.06 -42.10 -1.81
N SER A 190 -4.80 -42.22 -2.24
CA SER A 190 -4.34 -41.93 -3.61
C SER A 190 -2.84 -41.62 -3.56
N SER A 191 -2.07 -42.61 -4.00
CA SER A 191 -0.91 -42.29 -4.82
C SER A 191 -1.35 -41.31 -5.91
N TRP A 192 -0.78 -40.10 -5.93
CA TRP A 192 -0.25 -39.46 -7.14
C TRP A 192 0.40 -38.11 -6.79
N SER A 193 1.69 -38.06 -7.15
CA SER A 193 2.50 -36.89 -7.51
C SER A 193 2.67 -35.74 -6.49
N ASN A 194 3.81 -35.80 -5.80
CA ASN A 194 4.84 -34.75 -5.74
C ASN A 194 4.41 -33.36 -6.27
N GLN A 195 4.27 -32.39 -5.38
CA GLN A 195 5.16 -31.22 -5.33
C GLN A 195 4.80 -30.28 -4.16
N SER A 196 5.82 -30.00 -3.35
CA SER A 196 6.02 -28.75 -2.57
C SER A 196 5.12 -28.52 -1.37
N GLN A 197 5.39 -29.23 -0.27
CA GLN A 197 5.08 -28.74 1.08
C GLN A 197 6.22 -27.82 1.56
N VAL A 198 5.91 -26.54 1.78
CA VAL A 198 6.73 -25.65 2.61
C VAL A 198 5.94 -25.42 3.91
N PHE A 199 6.35 -26.11 4.97
CA PHE A 199 5.87 -25.90 6.33
C PHE A 199 6.78 -24.89 7.04
N TRP A 200 6.16 -23.92 7.71
CA TRP A 200 6.84 -22.98 8.60
C TRP A 200 7.26 -23.70 9.89
N ARG A 201 8.56 -23.61 10.21
CA ARG A 201 9.12 -23.76 11.56
C ARG A 201 9.46 -22.38 12.11
#